data_AF-A0A537P9T2-F1
#
_entry.id   AF-A0A537P9T2-F1
#
_cell.length_a   1.000
_cell.length_b   1.000
_cell.length_c   1.000
_cell.angle_alpha   90.00
_cell.angle_beta   90.00
_cell.angle_gamma   90.00
#
_symmetry.space_group_name_H-M   'P 1'
#
loop_
_entity.id
_entity.type
_entity.pdbx_description
1 polymer ?
#
loop_
_entity_poly.entity_id
_entity_poly.type
_entity_poly.pdbx_seq_one_letter_code
_entity_poly.pdbx_strand_id
1 'polypeptide(L)'
;IERYRTLAKEAEERFKALGLANITQMVGDGYKGWPKQAPFDRIIVTAAAREVPQALADQLAIGGIMIIPLEEGLMHQELVRVTRDEKSFTHERLLPVRFVPLVEGVARES
;
A
#
# COMPACT_ATOMS: atom_id res chain seq x y z
N ILE A 1 3.02 6.31 0.41
CA ILE A 1 4.28 6.15 -0.36
C ILE A 1 3.90 6.27 -1.80
N GLU A 2 4.57 7.14 -2.55
CA GLU A 2 4.27 7.40 -3.95
C GLU A 2 5.54 7.22 -4.77
N ARG A 3 5.48 6.53 -5.91
CA ARG A 3 6.64 6.29 -6.76
C ARG A 3 6.89 7.43 -7.76
N TYR A 4 5.87 8.23 -8.08
CA TYR A 4 5.96 9.38 -8.98
C TYR A 4 6.17 10.68 -8.19
N ARG A 5 7.33 11.33 -8.38
CA ARG A 5 7.67 12.59 -7.70
C ARG A 5 6.65 13.70 -7.96
N THR A 6 6.16 13.80 -9.20
CA THR A 6 5.16 14.79 -9.61
C THR A 6 3.85 14.62 -8.84
N LEU A 7 3.33 13.38 -8.76
CA LEU A 7 2.11 13.09 -8.01
C LEU A 7 2.27 13.35 -6.50
N ALA A 8 3.42 12.97 -5.92
CA ALA A 8 3.71 13.23 -4.51
C ALA A 8 3.71 14.74 -4.20
N LYS A 9 4.32 15.54 -5.09
CA LYS A 9 4.35 17.01 -4.96
C LYS A 9 2.94 17.60 -5.05
N GLU A 10 2.16 17.22 -6.07
CA GLU A 10 0.79 17.72 -6.20
C GLU A 10 -0.10 17.33 -5.00
N ALA A 11 0.07 16.11 -4.46
CA ALA A 11 -0.63 15.68 -3.26
C ALA A 11 -0.24 16.53 -2.05
N GLU A 12 1.06 16.87 -1.91
CA GLU A 12 1.55 17.73 -0.83
C GLU A 12 0.92 19.12 -0.86
N GLU A 13 0.83 19.72 -2.05
CA GLU A 13 0.20 21.02 -2.26
C GLU A 13 -1.29 20.98 -1.89
N ARG A 14 -2.02 19.92 -2.29
CA ARG A 14 -3.43 19.72 -1.93
C ARG A 14 -3.61 19.55 -0.42
N PHE A 15 -2.77 18.75 0.25
CA PHE A 15 -2.86 18.57 1.70
C PHE A 15 -2.61 19.88 2.46
N LYS A 16 -1.64 20.69 2.03
CA LYS A 16 -1.39 22.02 2.60
C LYS A 16 -2.59 22.96 2.41
N ALA A 17 -3.16 23.01 1.20
CA ALA A 17 -4.34 23.84 0.92
C ALA A 17 -5.57 23.44 1.75
N LEU A 18 -5.72 22.16 2.07
CA LEU A 18 -6.79 21.63 2.92
C LEU A 18 -6.49 21.72 4.43
N GLY A 19 -5.31 22.18 4.84
CA GLY A 19 -4.92 22.28 6.25
C GLY A 19 -4.67 20.93 6.93
N LEU A 20 -4.36 19.87 6.17
CA LEU A 20 -4.12 18.53 6.71
C LEU A 20 -2.67 18.39 7.20
N ALA A 21 -2.48 18.45 8.51
CA ALA A 21 -1.15 18.46 9.13
C ALA A 21 -0.63 17.08 9.59
N ASN A 22 -1.47 16.05 9.56
CA ASN A 22 -1.15 14.70 10.07
C ASN A 22 -0.77 13.71 8.96
N ILE A 23 -0.32 14.20 7.80
CA ILE A 23 0.08 13.37 6.66
C ILE A 23 1.58 13.51 6.45
N THR A 24 2.30 12.40 6.54
CA THR A 24 3.73 12.34 6.14
C THR A 24 3.82 11.62 4.80
N GLN A 25 4.48 12.24 3.82
CA GLN A 25 4.69 11.65 2.50
C GLN A 25 6.12 11.16 2.32
N MET A 26 6.27 10.15 1.47
CA MET A 26 7.56 9.62 1.03
C MET A 26 7.47 9.25 -0.44
N VAL A 27 8.43 9.77 -1.22
CA VAL A 27 8.70 9.27 -2.57
C VAL A 27 9.51 7.98 -2.44
N GLY A 28 8.99 6.88 -2.95
CA GLY A 28 9.63 5.58 -2.75
C GLY A 28 8.93 4.43 -3.47
N ASP A 29 9.53 3.26 -3.35
CA ASP A 29 8.96 2.00 -3.81
C ASP A 29 7.94 1.48 -2.79
N GLY A 30 6.66 1.44 -3.18
CA GLY A 30 5.57 0.95 -2.34
C GLY A 30 5.73 -0.50 -1.92
N TYR A 31 6.40 -1.36 -2.70
CA TYR A 31 6.63 -2.76 -2.33
C TYR A 31 7.46 -2.90 -1.05
N LYS A 32 8.33 -1.92 -0.76
CA LYS A 32 9.24 -1.96 0.40
C LYS A 32 8.61 -1.40 1.68
N GLY A 33 7.41 -0.81 1.58
CA GLY A 33 6.79 -0.10 2.69
C GLY A 33 7.67 1.04 3.22
N TRP A 34 7.52 1.33 4.51
CA TRP A 34 8.28 2.36 5.20
C TRP A 34 8.79 1.83 6.55
N PRO A 35 9.88 1.04 6.55
CA PRO A 35 10.37 0.38 7.77
C PRO A 35 10.67 1.33 8.93
N LYS A 36 11.08 2.56 8.63
CA LYS A 36 11.38 3.60 9.64
C LYS A 36 10.17 4.07 10.44
N GLN A 37 8.96 3.83 9.96
CA GLN A 37 7.70 4.17 10.64
C GLN A 37 6.89 2.94 11.06
N ALA A 38 7.40 1.74 10.79
CA ALA A 38 6.78 0.51 11.26
C ALA A 38 6.90 0.39 12.80
N PRO A 39 5.99 -0.33 13.47
CA PRO A 39 4.85 -1.04 12.88
C PRO A 39 3.66 -0.12 12.56
N PHE A 40 2.81 -0.56 11.64
CA PHE A 40 1.57 0.11 11.27
C PHE A 40 0.36 -0.69 11.76
N ASP A 41 -0.60 -0.03 12.41
CA ASP A 41 -1.89 -0.64 12.71
C ASP A 41 -2.66 -0.99 11.44
N ARG A 42 -2.55 -0.14 10.40
CA ARG A 42 -3.26 -0.30 9.14
C ARG A 42 -2.36 0.02 7.96
N ILE A 43 -2.45 -0.80 6.93
CA ILE A 43 -1.82 -0.55 5.62
C ILE A 43 -2.91 -0.61 4.56
N ILE A 44 -2.97 0.39 3.68
CA ILE A 44 -3.82 0.35 2.50
C ILE A 44 -2.95 0.48 1.26
N VAL A 45 -3.12 -0.44 0.33
CA VAL A 45 -2.43 -0.45 -0.95
C VAL A 45 -3.44 -0.13 -2.04
N THR A 46 -3.21 0.93 -2.80
CA THR A 46 -4.13 1.42 -3.85
C THR A 46 -3.63 1.10 -5.25
N ALA A 47 -2.91 -0.03 -5.39
CA ALA A 47 -2.43 -0.60 -6.64
C ALA A 47 -2.40 -2.13 -6.50
N ALA A 48 -2.70 -2.86 -7.58
CA ALA A 48 -2.80 -4.30 -7.54
C ALA A 48 -1.42 -4.97 -7.51
N ALA A 49 -1.18 -5.86 -6.55
CA ALA A 49 0.01 -6.68 -6.47
C ALA A 49 -0.26 -8.10 -6.94
N ARG A 50 0.78 -8.81 -7.39
CA ARG A 50 0.66 -10.24 -7.79
C ARG A 50 0.46 -11.15 -6.58
N GLU A 51 1.07 -10.78 -5.46
CA GLU A 51 0.98 -11.45 -4.17
C GLU A 51 1.15 -10.40 -3.07
N VAL A 52 0.83 -10.76 -1.82
CA VAL A 52 1.02 -9.87 -0.68
C VAL A 52 2.51 -9.60 -0.48
N PRO A 53 3.00 -8.35 -0.58
CA PRO A 53 4.42 -8.06 -0.37
C PRO A 53 4.83 -8.35 1.07
N GLN A 54 5.77 -9.29 1.27
CA GLN A 54 6.22 -9.68 2.61
C GLN A 54 6.72 -8.49 3.44
N ALA A 55 7.43 -7.55 2.79
CA ALA A 55 7.91 -6.35 3.45
C ALA A 55 6.78 -5.48 4.05
N LEU A 56 5.60 -5.45 3.43
CA LEU A 56 4.43 -4.76 3.99
C LEU A 56 3.79 -5.58 5.11
N ALA A 57 3.69 -6.89 4.95
CA ALA A 57 3.14 -7.79 5.97
C ALA A 57 3.96 -7.74 7.27
N ASP A 58 5.30 -7.73 7.17
CA ASP A 58 6.23 -7.64 8.29
C ASP A 58 6.12 -6.31 9.06
N GLN A 59 5.66 -5.26 8.37
CA GLN A 59 5.47 -3.92 8.93
C GLN A 59 4.10 -3.72 9.58
N LEU A 60 3.16 -4.67 9.51
CA LEU A 60 1.92 -4.61 10.27
C LEU A 60 2.18 -4.83 11.77
N ALA A 61 1.48 -4.12 12.65
CA ALA A 61 1.41 -4.49 14.06
C ALA A 61 0.69 -5.84 14.25
N ILE A 62 0.89 -6.52 15.38
CA ILE A 62 0.01 -7.64 15.77
C ILE A 62 -1.41 -7.09 15.94
N GLY A 63 -2.41 -7.76 15.34
CA GLY A 63 -3.78 -7.25 15.20
C GLY A 63 -3.94 -6.19 14.10
N GLY A 64 -2.87 -5.88 13.38
CA GLY A 64 -2.87 -4.95 12.26
C GLY A 64 -3.56 -5.51 11.02
N ILE A 65 -4.13 -4.63 10.20
CA ILE A 65 -4.89 -5.01 9.00
C ILE A 65 -4.27 -4.34 7.78
N MET A 66 -4.02 -5.12 6.74
CA MET A 66 -3.74 -4.62 5.40
C MET A 66 -4.92 -4.84 4.47
N ILE A 67 -5.26 -3.82 3.68
CA ILE A 67 -6.18 -3.93 2.55
C ILE A 67 -5.37 -3.78 1.27
N ILE A 68 -5.41 -4.80 0.41
CA ILE A 68 -4.60 -4.85 -0.81
C ILE A 68 -5.37 -5.53 -1.95
N PRO A 69 -5.43 -4.93 -3.15
CA PRO A 69 -5.88 -5.61 -4.35
C PRO A 69 -4.83 -6.64 -4.79
N LEU A 70 -5.23 -7.88 -4.99
CA LEU A 70 -4.39 -8.94 -5.54
C LEU A 70 -4.86 -9.39 -6.92
N GLU A 71 -3.93 -9.69 -7.81
CA GLU A 71 -4.23 -10.32 -9.10
C GLU A 71 -4.69 -11.78 -8.89
N GLU A 72 -5.89 -12.12 -9.39
CA GLU A 72 -6.41 -13.50 -9.43
C GLU A 72 -6.52 -13.96 -10.90
N GLY A 73 -5.58 -14.80 -11.33
CA GLY A 73 -5.53 -15.30 -12.71
C GLY A 73 -5.26 -14.20 -13.74
N LEU A 74 -5.60 -14.46 -15.01
CA LEU A 74 -5.15 -13.63 -16.14
C LEU A 74 -5.86 -12.27 -16.24
N MET A 75 -7.02 -12.08 -15.59
CA MET A 75 -7.86 -10.90 -15.80
C MET A 75 -8.69 -10.44 -14.59
N HIS A 76 -8.59 -11.08 -13.44
CA HIS A 76 -9.37 -10.69 -12.26
C HIS A 76 -8.46 -10.10 -11.19
N GLN A 77 -9.01 -9.19 -10.39
CA GLN A 77 -8.38 -8.71 -9.18
C GLN A 77 -9.42 -8.75 -8.08
N GLU A 78 -8.97 -9.08 -6.88
CA GLU A 78 -9.82 -9.13 -5.70
C GLU A 78 -9.21 -8.30 -4.58
N LEU A 79 -10.06 -7.54 -3.89
CA LEU A 79 -9.67 -6.81 -2.71
C LEU A 79 -9.56 -7.81 -1.55
N VAL A 80 -8.36 -7.92 -0.98
CA VAL A 80 -8.07 -8.85 0.11
C VAL A 80 -7.76 -8.08 1.39
N ARG A 81 -8.38 -8.54 2.48
CA ARG A 81 -8.03 -8.18 3.85
C ARG A 81 -7.02 -9.18 4.39
N VAL A 82 -5.84 -8.69 4.77
CA VAL A 82 -4.82 -9.46 5.47
C VAL A 82 -4.78 -9.00 6.93
N THR A 83 -4.93 -9.91 7.88
CA THR A 83 -4.83 -9.60 9.31
C THR A 83 -3.61 -10.31 9.89
N ARG A 84 -2.75 -9.56 10.60
CA ARG A 84 -1.58 -10.13 11.27
C ARG A 84 -1.99 -10.64 12.66
N ASP A 85 -1.84 -11.94 12.88
CA ASP A 85 -1.92 -12.54 14.21
C ASP A 85 -0.54 -12.56 14.87
N GLU A 86 -0.41 -13.13 16.08
CA GLU A 86 0.88 -13.22 16.77
C GLU A 86 1.96 -13.98 15.99
N LYS A 87 1.56 -14.99 15.21
CA LYS A 87 2.48 -15.92 14.51
C LYS A 87 2.12 -16.18 13.05
N SER A 88 1.03 -15.61 12.55
CA SER A 88 0.45 -15.95 11.25
C SER A 88 -0.23 -14.74 10.62
N PHE A 89 -0.66 -14.92 9.37
CA PHE A 89 -1.52 -13.98 8.66
C PHE A 89 -2.77 -14.69 8.18
N THR A 90 -3.93 -14.11 8.45
CA THR A 90 -5.20 -14.55 7.88
C THR A 90 -5.57 -13.70 6.69
N HIS A 91 -6.20 -14.30 5.69
CA HIS A 91 -6.55 -13.67 4.43
C HIS A 91 -8.04 -13.84 4.18
N GLU A 92 -8.71 -12.75 3.84
CA GLU A 92 -10.12 -12.73 3.52
C GLU A 92 -10.37 -11.94 2.25
N ARG A 93 -11.03 -12.60 1.32
CA ARG A 93 -11.49 -12.05 0.05
C ARG A 93 -12.75 -11.22 0.28
N LEU A 94 -12.74 -9.96 -0.17
CA LEU A 94 -13.81 -9.00 0.11
C LEU A 94 -14.71 -8.78 -1.11
N LEU A 95 -14.14 -8.31 -2.23
CA LEU A 95 -14.89 -8.00 -3.45
C LEU A 95 -13.99 -7.89 -4.69
N PRO A 96 -14.54 -8.13 -5.90
CA PRO A 96 -13.82 -7.92 -7.15
C PRO A 96 -13.56 -6.42 -7.39
N VAL A 97 -12.35 -6.09 -7.86
CA VAL A 97 -11.92 -4.71 -8.11
C VAL A 97 -11.08 -4.59 -9.39
N ARG A 98 -10.71 -3.35 -9.75
CA ARG A 98 -9.75 -3.10 -10.83
C ARG A 98 -8.89 -1.88 -10.51
N PHE A 99 -7.62 -2.12 -10.22
CA PHE A 99 -6.57 -1.14 -9.93
C PHE A 99 -5.44 -1.23 -10.96
N VAL A 100 -4.69 -0.14 -11.07
CA VAL A 100 -3.39 -0.12 -11.78
C VAL A 100 -2.39 -1.05 -11.08
N PRO A 101 -1.40 -1.60 -11.79
CA PRO A 101 -0.42 -2.49 -11.17
C PRO A 101 0.46 -1.75 -10.16
N LEU A 102 0.79 -2.42 -9.07
CA LEU A 102 1.85 -2.02 -8.16
C LEU A 102 3.18 -2.35 -8.83
N VAL A 103 4.01 -1.34 -9.04
CA VAL A 103 5.28 -1.46 -9.78
C VAL A 103 6.45 -1.07 -8.88
N GLU A 104 7.50 -1.88 -8.93
CA GLU A 104 8.72 -1.69 -8.15
C GLU A 104 9.49 -0.41 -8.55
N GLY A 105 10.26 0.10 -7.59
CA GLY A 105 11.14 1.24 -7.76
C GLY A 105 10.43 2.60 -7.90
N VAL A 106 11.21 3.66 -7.75
CA VAL A 106 10.79 5.04 -8.01
C VAL A 106 10.68 5.26 -9.51
N ALA A 107 9.59 5.86 -9.96
CA ALA A 107 9.41 6.15 -11.39
C ALA A 107 10.47 7.16 -11.85
N ARG A 108 11.05 6.90 -13.03
CA ARG A 108 11.83 7.92 -13.74
C ARG A 108 10.83 8.90 -14.33
N GLU A 109 10.99 10.17 -14.05
CA GLU A 109 10.14 11.22 -14.62
C GLU A 109 10.17 11.12 -16.15
N SER A 110 9.00 11.20 -16.77
CA SER A 110 8.81 11.39 -18.22
C SER A 110 8.60 12.86 -18.52
#